data_AF-A0A8F4RJW7-F1
#
_entry.id   AF-A0A8F4RJW7-F1
#
_cell.length_a   1.000
_cell.length_b   1.000
_cell.length_c   1.000
_cell.angle_alpha   90.00
_cell.angle_beta   90.00
_cell.angle_gamma   90.00
#
_symmetry.space_group_name_H-M   'P 1'
#
loop_
_entity.id
_entity.type
_entity.pdbx_description
1 polymer ?
#
loop_
_entity_poly.entity_id
_entity_poly.type
_entity_poly.pdbx_seq_one_letter_code
_entity_poly.pdbx_strand_id
1 'polypeptide(L)'
;MVVLVMVILFTVFLLVVFYLGNFVLSCKDFYKNKISSFECGFVSVGKIQNSFSLHFFIMMLMFVIFDLEVVMFVGILVSDLGSLISFLMLLFFIMGGFYMESWYGKLVSLV
;
A
#
# COMPACT_ATOMS: atom_id res chain seq x y z
N MET A 1 -23.96 -16.74 7.53
CA MET A 1 -23.59 -15.65 8.47
C MET A 1 -22.87 -16.17 9.71
N VAL A 2 -23.44 -17.14 10.46
CA VAL A 2 -22.82 -17.71 11.69
C VAL A 2 -21.42 -18.31 11.45
N VAL A 3 -21.22 -19.04 10.34
CA VAL A 3 -19.92 -19.64 10.01
C VAL A 3 -18.82 -18.58 9.84
N LEU A 4 -19.13 -17.45 9.19
CA LEU A 4 -18.17 -16.35 9.03
C LEU A 4 -17.78 -15.74 10.38
N VAL A 5 -18.75 -15.58 11.29
CA VAL A 5 -18.49 -15.08 12.65
C VAL A 5 -17.57 -16.03 13.42
N MET A 6 -17.80 -17.35 13.32
CA MET A 6 -16.95 -18.34 13.98
C MET A 6 -15.51 -18.33 13.45
N VAL A 7 -15.33 -18.20 12.14
CA VAL A 7 -14.00 -18.11 11.52
C VAL A 7 -13.26 -16.87 12.02
N ILE A 8 -13.91 -15.71 12.06
CA ILE A 8 -13.29 -14.45 12.54
C ILE A 8 -12.92 -14.55 14.02
N LEU A 9 -13.78 -15.11 14.86
CA LEU A 9 -13.48 -15.28 16.27
C LEU A 9 -12.27 -16.21 16.48
N PHE A 10 -12.19 -17.29 15.70
CA PHE A 10 -11.08 -18.23 15.79
C PHE A 10 -9.74 -17.62 15.35
N THR A 11 -9.73 -16.82 14.27
CA THR A 11 -8.50 -16.15 13.82
C THR A 11 -8.01 -15.12 14.81
N VAL A 12 -8.91 -14.29 15.37
CA VAL A 12 -8.56 -13.32 16.41
C VAL A 12 -8.04 -14.01 17.66
N PHE A 13 -8.69 -15.11 18.07
CA PHE A 13 -8.24 -15.91 19.22
C PHE A 13 -6.80 -16.42 19.01
N LEU A 14 -6.51 -17.03 17.86
CA LEU A 14 -5.16 -17.51 17.56
C LEU A 14 -4.12 -16.39 17.53
N LEU A 15 -4.44 -15.23 16.93
CA LEU A 15 -3.53 -14.08 16.91
C LEU A 15 -3.16 -13.63 18.32
N VAL A 16 -4.14 -13.54 19.22
CA VAL A 16 -3.91 -13.15 20.61
C VAL A 16 -3.06 -14.20 21.33
N VAL A 17 -3.38 -15.49 21.18
CA VAL A 17 -2.63 -16.57 21.82
C VAL A 17 -1.17 -16.59 21.35
N PHE A 18 -0.91 -16.47 20.04
CA PHE A 18 0.46 -16.44 19.53
C PHE A 18 1.22 -15.17 19.94
N TYR A 19 0.56 -14.02 19.94
CA TYR A 19 1.18 -12.78 20.39
C TYR A 19 1.57 -12.84 21.87
N LEU A 20 0.65 -13.28 22.74
CA LEU A 20 0.91 -13.43 24.18
C LEU A 20 1.95 -14.53 24.45
N GLY A 21 1.87 -15.65 23.73
CA GLY A 21 2.86 -16.72 23.81
C GLY A 21 4.28 -16.21 23.51
N ASN A 22 4.45 -15.48 22.40
CA ASN A 22 5.73 -14.85 22.07
C ASN A 22 6.17 -13.82 23.12
N PHE A 23 5.24 -13.02 23.65
CA PHE A 23 5.54 -12.02 24.65
C PHE A 23 6.10 -12.62 25.94
N VAL A 24 5.54 -13.76 26.39
CA VAL A 24 5.95 -14.48 27.60
C VAL A 24 7.25 -15.25 27.39
N LEU A 25 7.43 -15.88 26.21
CA LEU A 25 8.63 -16.65 25.89
C LEU A 25 9.86 -15.77 25.59
N SER A 26 9.65 -14.51 25.19
CA SER A 26 10.74 -13.61 24.82
C SER A 26 11.50 -13.08 26.04
N CYS A 27 12.81 -13.35 26.11
CA CYS A 27 13.72 -12.72 27.06
C CYS A 27 13.96 -11.25 26.69
N LYS A 28 13.50 -10.32 27.54
CA LYS A 28 13.58 -8.87 27.30
C LYS A 28 14.58 -8.21 28.23
N ASP A 29 15.79 -8.00 27.72
CA ASP A 29 16.76 -7.12 28.40
C ASP A 29 16.54 -5.65 28.03
N PHE A 30 16.51 -4.78 29.04
CA PHE A 30 16.29 -3.35 28.89
C PHE A 30 17.58 -2.52 28.92
N TYR A 31 18.61 -2.97 28.20
CA TYR A 31 19.84 -2.18 28.06
C TYR A 31 19.60 -0.95 27.20
N LYS A 32 20.10 0.22 27.64
CA LYS A 32 19.92 1.50 26.94
C LYS A 32 20.32 1.44 25.46
N ASN A 33 21.43 0.76 25.13
CA ASN A 33 21.90 0.60 23.75
C ASN A 33 21.01 -0.31 22.89
N LYS A 34 20.23 -1.20 23.50
CA LYS A 34 19.28 -2.07 22.80
C LYS A 34 17.95 -1.36 22.53
N ILE A 35 17.60 -0.37 23.36
CA ILE A 35 16.36 0.42 23.26
C ILE A 35 16.56 1.68 22.39
N SER A 36 17.79 2.20 22.30
CA SER A 36 18.12 3.34 21.43
C SER A 36 18.12 2.97 19.95
N SER A 37 17.85 3.95 19.08
CA SER A 37 17.98 3.80 17.63
C SER A 37 19.40 3.39 17.23
N PHE A 38 19.51 2.50 16.25
CA PHE A 38 20.79 2.11 15.69
C PHE A 38 21.28 3.17 14.70
N GLU A 39 22.35 3.87 15.04
CA GLU A 39 23.02 4.84 14.16
C GLU A 39 24.51 4.49 13.98
N CYS A 40 24.82 3.21 13.70
CA CYS A 40 26.19 2.75 13.47
C CYS A 40 27.18 3.14 14.59
N GLY A 41 26.70 3.23 15.84
CA GLY A 41 27.52 3.61 17.01
C GLY A 41 27.61 5.12 17.30
N PHE A 42 26.95 5.96 16.51
CA PHE A 42 26.86 7.40 16.76
C PHE A 42 25.64 7.76 17.61
N VAL A 43 25.68 8.94 18.22
CA VAL A 43 24.52 9.51 18.93
C VAL A 43 23.58 10.12 17.89
N SER A 44 22.28 9.90 18.04
CA SER A 44 21.27 10.54 17.21
C SER A 44 21.36 12.05 17.25
N VAL A 45 21.87 12.65 16.17
CA VAL A 45 21.97 14.10 16.00
C VAL A 45 20.95 14.55 14.96
N GLY A 46 19.99 15.37 15.39
CA GLY A 46 19.07 16.07 14.49
C GLY A 46 17.60 15.71 14.69
N LYS A 47 16.73 16.45 13.99
CA LYS A 47 15.29 16.15 13.91
C LYS A 47 15.08 15.12 12.80
N ILE A 48 14.23 14.12 13.05
CA ILE A 48 13.82 13.07 12.09
C ILE A 48 12.91 13.64 10.98
N GLN A 49 12.73 14.96 10.90
CA GLN A 49 11.96 15.62 9.85
C GLN A 49 12.84 15.78 8.62
N ASN A 50 12.93 14.71 7.84
CA ASN A 50 13.47 14.80 6.50
C ASN A 50 12.45 15.48 5.59
N SER A 51 12.91 16.35 4.70
CA SER A 51 12.04 16.88 3.64
C SER A 51 11.59 15.71 2.76
N PHE A 52 10.26 15.57 2.62
CA PHE A 52 9.71 14.53 1.77
C PHE A 52 10.01 14.83 0.32
N SER A 53 10.48 13.84 -0.45
CA SER A 53 10.72 14.05 -1.86
C SER A 53 9.38 14.12 -2.61
N LEU A 54 9.23 15.12 -3.48
CA LEU A 54 8.04 15.28 -4.31
C LEU A 54 7.82 14.08 -5.26
N HIS A 55 8.87 13.30 -5.54
CA HIS A 55 8.77 12.11 -6.37
C HIS A 55 7.88 11.05 -5.75
N PHE A 56 8.05 10.73 -4.46
CA PHE A 56 7.19 9.76 -3.78
C PHE A 56 5.73 10.25 -3.68
N PHE A 57 5.52 11.57 -3.60
CA PHE A 57 4.18 12.15 -3.63
C PHE A 57 3.47 11.90 -4.97
N ILE A 58 4.18 12.13 -6.08
CA ILE A 58 3.63 11.92 -7.43
C ILE A 58 3.32 10.43 -7.65
N MET A 59 4.19 9.52 -7.19
CA MET A 59 3.90 8.07 -7.23
C MET A 59 2.57 7.72 -6.54
N MET A 60 2.35 8.27 -5.35
CA MET A 60 1.13 8.01 -4.57
C MET A 60 -0.11 8.53 -5.30
N LEU A 61 -0.04 9.75 -5.85
CA LEU A 61 -1.17 10.33 -6.60
C LEU A 61 -1.51 9.50 -7.84
N MET A 62 -0.50 9.03 -8.58
CA MET A 62 -0.72 8.17 -9.75
C MET A 62 -1.35 6.83 -9.38
N PHE A 63 -0.91 6.22 -8.26
CA PHE A 63 -1.53 4.99 -7.76
C PHE A 63 -3.02 5.17 -7.45
N VAL A 64 -3.40 6.27 -6.79
CA VAL A 64 -4.80 6.55 -6.46
C VAL A 64 -5.67 6.72 -7.71
N ILE A 65 -5.16 7.43 -8.73
CA ILE A 65 -5.89 7.63 -9.99
C ILE A 65 -6.05 6.30 -10.73
N PHE A 66 -4.98 5.51 -10.84
CA PHE A 66 -5.02 4.23 -11.53
C PHE A 66 -5.92 3.20 -10.83
N ASP A 67 -5.94 3.17 -9.49
CA ASP A 67 -6.83 2.28 -8.73
C ASP A 67 -8.31 2.63 -8.97
N LEU A 68 -8.64 3.93 -9.06
CA LEU A 68 -9.99 4.39 -9.41
C LEU A 68 -10.39 3.96 -10.83
N GLU A 69 -9.49 4.05 -11.80
CA GLU A 69 -9.72 3.61 -13.18
C GLU A 69 -10.00 2.10 -13.26
N VAL A 70 -9.28 1.28 -12.50
CA VAL A 70 -9.52 -0.17 -12.43
C VAL A 70 -10.88 -0.49 -11.81
N VAL A 71 -11.28 0.22 -10.76
CA VAL A 71 -12.63 0.06 -10.17
C VAL A 71 -13.72 0.40 -11.18
N MET A 72 -13.56 1.48 -11.95
CA MET A 72 -14.51 1.84 -13.02
C MET A 72 -14.55 0.78 -14.13
N PHE A 73 -13.39 0.22 -14.49
CA PHE A 73 -13.28 -0.84 -15.48
C PHE A 73 -14.05 -2.10 -15.08
N VAL A 74 -13.92 -2.53 -13.82
CA VAL A 74 -14.67 -3.67 -13.28
C VAL A 74 -16.17 -3.40 -13.23
N GLY A 75 -16.58 -2.16 -12.90
CA GLY A 75 -18.00 -1.80 -12.84
C GLY A 75 -18.73 -1.85 -14.19
N ILE A 76 -18.02 -1.67 -15.30
CA ILE A 76 -18.59 -1.65 -16.66
C ILE A 76 -18.67 -3.05 -17.30
N LEU A 77 -18.00 -4.07 -16.73
CA LEU A 77 -18.00 -5.46 -17.21
C LEU A 77 -19.36 -6.19 -17.07
N VAL A 78 -20.47 -5.46 -17.03
CA VAL A 78 -21.83 -6.00 -16.97
C VAL A 78 -22.43 -6.07 -18.38
N SER A 79 -22.36 -7.30 -18.91
CA SER A 79 -23.09 -8.03 -19.97
C SER A 79 -23.69 -7.39 -21.22
N ASP A 80 -23.99 -6.10 -21.29
CA ASP A 80 -24.78 -5.54 -22.39
C ASP A 80 -23.93 -5.10 -23.59
N LEU A 81 -24.46 -5.20 -24.82
CA LEU A 81 -23.75 -4.70 -26.01
C LEU A 81 -23.49 -3.18 -25.95
N GLY A 82 -24.32 -2.43 -25.23
CA GLY A 82 -24.10 -1.00 -24.97
C GLY A 82 -22.93 -0.73 -24.01
N SER A 83 -22.63 -1.65 -23.08
CA SER A 83 -21.51 -1.50 -22.14
C SER A 83 -20.16 -1.82 -22.79
N LEU A 84 -20.13 -2.48 -23.95
CA LEU A 84 -18.91 -2.65 -24.76
C LEU A 84 -18.36 -1.32 -25.29
N ILE A 85 -19.25 -0.38 -25.68
CA ILE A 85 -18.83 0.92 -26.19
C ILE A 85 -18.24 1.78 -25.07
N SER A 86 -18.89 1.81 -23.90
CA SER A 86 -18.34 2.52 -22.73
C SER A 86 -17.05 1.87 -22.22
N PHE A 87 -16.94 0.55 -22.28
CA PHE A 87 -15.71 -0.19 -21.99
C PHE A 87 -14.57 0.23 -22.91
N LEU A 88 -14.79 0.23 -24.23
CA LEU A 88 -13.77 0.60 -25.22
C LEU A 88 -13.32 2.07 -25.07
N MET A 89 -14.27 2.98 -24.81
CA MET A 89 -13.95 4.39 -24.56
C MET A 89 -13.10 4.57 -23.30
N LEU A 90 -13.43 3.86 -22.22
CA LEU A 90 -12.67 3.90 -20.97
C LEU A 90 -11.28 3.27 -21.14
N LEU A 91 -11.16 2.18 -21.88
CA LEU A 91 -9.88 1.53 -22.18
C LEU A 91 -8.95 2.47 -22.97
N PHE A 92 -9.49 3.19 -23.96
CA PHE A 92 -8.72 4.19 -24.71
C PHE A 92 -8.24 5.34 -23.80
N PHE A 93 -9.09 5.78 -22.88
CA PHE A 93 -8.73 6.81 -21.89
C PHE A 93 -7.56 6.36 -20.99
N ILE A 94 -7.62 5.14 -20.44
CA ILE A 94 -6.54 4.56 -19.60
C ILE A 94 -5.23 4.47 -20.39
N MET A 95 -5.28 3.91 -21.61
CA MET A 95 -4.08 3.75 -22.45
C MET A 95 -3.47 5.11 -22.84
N GLY A 96 -4.31 6.11 -23.11
CA GLY A 96 -3.88 7.48 -23.38
C GLY A 96 -3.23 8.14 -22.16
N GLY A 97 -3.81 7.97 -20.97
CA GLY A 97 -3.25 8.45 -19.71
C GLY A 97 -1.86 7.85 -19.43
N PHE A 98 -1.72 6.53 -19.60
CA PHE A 98 -0.45 5.83 -19.43
C PHE A 98 0.60 6.26 -20.46
N TYR A 99 0.20 6.44 -21.72
CA TYR A 99 1.11 6.93 -22.76
C TYR A 99 1.62 8.35 -22.46
N MET A 100 0.73 9.25 -22.05
CA MET A 100 1.10 10.61 -21.64
C MET A 100 2.09 10.59 -20.48
N GLU A 101 1.83 9.78 -19.45
CA GLU A 101 2.72 9.62 -18.32
C GLU A 101 4.11 9.11 -18.72
N SER A 102 4.16 8.08 -19.58
CA SER A 102 5.41 7.55 -20.12
C SER A 102 6.20 8.58 -20.91
N TRP A 103 5.53 9.50 -21.62
CA TRP A 103 6.19 10.53 -22.40
C TRP A 103 6.74 11.68 -21.55
N TYR A 104 6.04 12.06 -20.47
CA TYR A 104 6.51 13.09 -19.55
C TYR A 104 7.68 12.62 -18.67
N GLY A 105 8.00 11.32 -18.64
CA GLY A 105 9.18 10.80 -17.97
C GLY A 105 9.21 11.04 -16.46
N LYS A 106 8.09 11.43 -15.85
CA LYS A 106 7.98 11.74 -14.40
C LYS A 106 8.37 10.55 -13.52
N LEU A 107 8.29 9.33 -14.06
CA LEU A 107 8.63 8.06 -13.42
C LEU A 107 9.98 7.47 -13.84
N VAL A 108 10.55 7.91 -14.98
CA VAL A 108 11.72 7.26 -15.62
C VAL A 108 13.03 7.53 -14.87
N SER A 109 13.07 8.56 -14.02
CA SER A 109 14.21 8.86 -13.15
C SER A 109 14.37 7.90 -11.95
N LEU A 110 13.48 6.91 -11.77
CA LEU A 110 13.43 6.03 -10.59
C LEU A 110 13.87 4.58 -10.83
N VAL A 111 14.28 4.23 -12.06
CA VAL A 111 14.92 2.95 -12.40
C VAL A 111 16.35 3.21 -12.86
#